data_AF-C8PC55-F1
#
_entry.id   AF-C8PC55-F1
#
_cell.length_a   1.000
_cell.length_b   1.000
_cell.length_c   1.000
_cell.angle_alpha   90.00
_cell.angle_beta   90.00
_cell.angle_gamma   90.00
#
_symmetry.space_group_name_H-M   'P 1'
#
loop_
_entity.id
_entity.type
_entity.pdbx_description
1 polymer ?
#
loop_
_entity_poly.entity_id
_entity_poly.type
_entity_poly.pdbx_seq_one_letter_code
_entity_poly.pdbx_strand_id
1 'polypeptide(L)'
;MDVQKFKEVLKRRDETHSEYTYGLEMCWKEEVEILAEDIPSTIEYLKNDCTADEFVWISEIIDDLAEKTRSRELVECYKNLMNKYSEETKEYYIGFCIECAEDFLEDTVEDSDSNQQFKKRGKK
;
A
#
# COMPACT_ATOMS: atom_id res chain seq x y z
N MET A 1 -0.22 -10.81 -6.93
CA MET A 1 -0.23 -9.89 -8.09
C MET A 1 0.21 -10.59 -9.37
N ASP A 2 -0.24 -10.10 -10.53
CA ASP A 2 0.37 -10.41 -11.83
C ASP A 2 1.53 -9.44 -12.11
N VAL A 3 2.77 -9.93 -11.99
CA VAL A 3 4.00 -9.13 -12.16
C VAL A 3 4.17 -8.61 -13.59
N GLN A 4 3.80 -9.39 -14.60
CA GLN A 4 3.97 -8.94 -16.00
C GLN A 4 3.01 -7.80 -16.28
N LYS A 5 1.76 -7.95 -15.86
CA LYS A 5 0.75 -6.90 -15.99
C LYS A 5 1.17 -5.64 -15.23
N PHE A 6 1.69 -5.76 -14.02
CA PHE A 6 2.20 -4.61 -13.26
C PHE A 6 3.28 -3.85 -14.03
N LYS A 7 4.28 -4.56 -14.58
CA LYS A 7 5.37 -3.95 -15.36
C LYS A 7 4.89 -3.29 -16.65
N GLU A 8 3.86 -3.84 -17.29
CA GLU A 8 3.22 -3.21 -18.44
C GLU A 8 2.56 -1.88 -18.06
N VAL A 9 1.86 -1.81 -16.91
CA VAL A 9 1.26 -0.57 -16.43
C VAL A 9 2.34 0.48 -16.13
N LEU A 10 3.40 0.09 -15.42
CA LEU A 10 4.52 0.99 -15.11
C LEU A 10 5.19 1.56 -16.36
N LYS A 11 5.36 0.73 -17.40
CA LYS A 11 5.89 1.19 -18.68
C LYS A 11 4.97 2.25 -19.33
N ARG A 12 3.66 2.02 -19.33
CA ARG A 12 2.70 3.01 -19.85
C ARG A 12 2.69 4.29 -19.01
N ARG A 13 2.86 4.17 -17.69
CA ARG A 13 2.98 5.31 -16.78
C ARG A 13 4.20 6.17 -17.14
N ASP A 14 5.36 5.55 -17.35
CA ASP A 14 6.60 6.24 -17.75
C ASP A 14 6.48 6.91 -19.13
N GLU A 15 5.75 6.29 -20.06
CA GLU A 15 5.45 6.86 -21.38
C GLU A 15 4.36 7.94 -21.34
N THR A 16 3.59 8.05 -20.25
CA THR A 16 2.51 9.02 -20.09
C THR A 16 3.08 10.38 -19.74
N HIS A 17 2.79 11.38 -20.57
CA HIS A 17 3.21 12.75 -20.31
C HIS A 17 2.66 13.24 -18.97
N SER A 18 3.50 13.82 -18.12
CA SER A 18 3.15 14.21 -16.74
C SER A 18 1.96 15.18 -16.64
N GLU A 19 1.76 16.03 -17.65
CA GLU A 19 0.61 16.95 -17.73
C GLU A 19 -0.71 16.25 -18.10
N TYR A 20 -0.67 14.98 -18.55
CA TYR A 20 -1.87 14.20 -18.81
C TYR A 20 -2.36 13.49 -17.55
N THR A 21 -2.86 14.28 -16.60
CA THR A 21 -3.25 13.84 -15.26
C THR A 21 -4.24 12.68 -15.27
N TYR A 22 -5.22 12.67 -16.18
CA TYR A 22 -6.16 11.56 -16.31
C TYR A 22 -5.47 10.23 -16.68
N GLY A 23 -4.47 10.26 -17.55
CA GLY A 23 -3.71 9.06 -17.93
C GLY A 23 -2.92 8.49 -16.76
N LEU A 24 -2.32 9.36 -15.95
CA LEU A 24 -1.62 8.97 -14.73
C LEU A 24 -2.58 8.37 -13.69
N GLU A 25 -3.72 9.02 -13.43
CA GLU A 25 -4.74 8.49 -12.51
C GLU A 25 -5.24 7.10 -12.91
N MET A 26 -5.36 6.83 -14.22
CA MET A 26 -5.74 5.50 -14.70
C MET A 26 -4.64 4.47 -14.48
N CYS A 27 -3.36 4.85 -14.62
CA CYS A 27 -2.25 3.95 -14.31
C CYS A 27 -2.21 3.64 -12.82
N TRP A 28 -2.30 4.65 -11.95
CA TRP A 28 -2.33 4.45 -10.49
C TRP A 28 -3.46 3.51 -10.06
N LYS A 29 -4.68 3.70 -10.58
CA LYS A 29 -5.81 2.78 -10.29
C LYS A 29 -5.51 1.35 -10.72
N GLU A 30 -4.94 1.15 -11.90
CA GLU A 30 -4.58 -0.20 -12.36
C GLU A 30 -3.46 -0.83 -11.53
N GLU A 31 -2.44 -0.05 -11.14
CA GLU A 31 -1.37 -0.49 -10.24
C GLU A 31 -1.95 -0.94 -8.89
N VAL A 32 -2.83 -0.14 -8.29
CA VAL A 32 -3.51 -0.46 -7.03
C VAL A 32 -4.31 -1.77 -7.15
N GLU A 33 -5.10 -1.95 -8.20
CA GLU A 33 -5.86 -3.20 -8.40
C GLU A 33 -4.96 -4.43 -8.52
N ILE A 34 -3.84 -4.33 -9.26
CA ILE A 34 -2.91 -5.46 -9.47
C ILE A 34 -2.19 -5.83 -8.18
N LEU A 35 -1.70 -4.83 -7.45
CA LEU A 35 -0.97 -5.03 -6.19
C LEU A 35 -1.91 -5.50 -5.06
N ALA A 36 -3.19 -5.10 -5.08
CA ALA A 36 -4.20 -5.53 -4.12
C ALA A 36 -4.80 -6.92 -4.40
N GLU A 37 -4.64 -7.45 -5.63
CA GLU A 37 -5.27 -8.72 -6.06
C GLU A 37 -4.86 -9.92 -5.19
N ASP A 38 -3.58 -9.98 -4.80
CA ASP A 38 -3.03 -11.06 -3.98
C ASP A 38 -1.85 -10.52 -3.17
N ILE A 39 -2.15 -10.19 -1.91
CA ILE A 39 -1.24 -9.57 -0.94
C ILE A 39 0.00 -10.42 -0.64
N PRO A 40 -0.10 -11.73 -0.32
CA PRO A 40 1.09 -12.57 -0.18
C PRO A 40 2.06 -12.50 -1.35
N SER A 41 1.55 -12.62 -2.59
CA SER A 41 2.39 -12.52 -3.79
C SER A 41 2.98 -11.12 -3.98
N THR A 42 2.23 -10.06 -3.64
CA THR A 42 2.74 -8.69 -3.68
C THR A 42 3.86 -8.46 -2.66
N ILE A 43 3.72 -8.98 -1.45
CA ILE A 43 4.76 -8.93 -0.42
C ILE A 43 6.01 -9.69 -0.87
N GLU A 44 5.85 -10.85 -1.50
CA GLU A 44 6.97 -11.61 -2.06
C GLU A 44 7.70 -10.80 -3.14
N TYR A 45 6.96 -10.18 -4.05
CA TYR A 45 7.51 -9.30 -5.08
C TYR A 45 8.30 -8.12 -4.46
N LEU A 46 7.70 -7.41 -3.49
CA LEU A 46 8.34 -6.28 -2.81
C LEU A 46 9.67 -6.66 -2.16
N LYS A 47 9.76 -7.85 -1.55
CA LYS A 47 10.98 -8.32 -0.88
C LYS A 47 12.07 -8.71 -1.87
N ASN A 48 11.70 -9.40 -2.95
CA ASN A 48 12.65 -10.14 -3.79
C ASN A 48 12.96 -9.45 -5.12
N ASP A 49 11.97 -8.86 -5.76
CA ASP A 49 12.06 -8.44 -7.18
C ASP A 49 11.90 -6.92 -7.37
N CYS A 50 11.26 -6.22 -6.42
CA CYS A 50 11.02 -4.78 -6.50
C CYS A 50 12.32 -3.98 -6.59
N THR A 51 12.40 -3.13 -7.60
CA THR A 51 13.54 -2.24 -7.86
C THR A 51 13.41 -0.89 -7.15
N ALA A 52 14.45 -0.06 -7.19
CA ALA A 52 14.43 1.29 -6.63
C ALA A 52 13.38 2.18 -7.31
N ASP A 53 13.32 2.17 -8.65
CA ASP A 53 12.35 2.96 -9.42
C ASP A 53 10.92 2.53 -9.12
N GLU A 54 10.67 1.21 -9.07
CA GLU A 54 9.36 0.67 -8.73
C GLU A 54 8.96 1.01 -7.29
N PHE A 55 9.91 0.99 -6.34
CA PHE A 55 9.68 1.48 -4.98
C PHE A 55 9.29 2.96 -4.99
N VAL A 56 9.99 3.82 -5.72
CA VAL A 56 9.59 5.23 -5.84
C VAL A 56 8.18 5.35 -6.41
N TRP A 57 7.84 4.60 -7.47
CA TRP A 57 6.52 4.69 -8.10
C TRP A 57 5.39 4.19 -7.21
N ILE A 58 5.59 3.08 -6.48
CA ILE A 58 4.61 2.56 -5.54
C ILE A 58 4.36 3.55 -4.38
N SER A 59 5.31 4.42 -4.05
CA SER A 59 5.13 5.41 -2.98
C SER A 59 4.02 6.41 -3.27
N GLU A 60 3.67 6.60 -4.56
CA GLU A 60 2.60 7.49 -4.97
C GLU A 60 1.19 6.91 -4.75
N ILE A 61 1.10 5.60 -4.51
CA ILE A 61 -0.17 4.87 -4.37
C ILE A 61 -0.23 3.99 -3.10
N ILE A 62 0.75 4.12 -2.20
CA ILE A 62 0.85 3.25 -1.02
C ILE A 62 -0.28 3.50 -0.02
N ASP A 63 -0.79 4.72 0.03
CA ASP A 63 -1.95 5.12 0.82
C ASP A 63 -3.25 4.57 0.22
N ASP A 64 -3.45 4.65 -1.09
CA ASP A 64 -4.56 4.00 -1.80
C ASP A 64 -4.54 2.47 -1.59
N LEU A 65 -3.34 1.86 -1.62
CA LEU A 65 -3.17 0.44 -1.31
C LEU A 65 -3.53 0.13 0.14
N ALA A 66 -3.12 0.96 1.10
CA ALA A 66 -3.46 0.79 2.50
C ALA A 66 -4.97 0.95 2.72
N GLU A 67 -5.60 1.96 2.12
CA GLU A 67 -7.04 2.20 2.22
C GLU A 67 -7.84 1.02 1.66
N LYS A 68 -7.47 0.53 0.47
CA LYS A 68 -8.18 -0.55 -0.21
C LYS A 68 -8.01 -1.90 0.48
N THR A 69 -6.78 -2.22 0.88
CA THR A 69 -6.44 -3.57 1.35
C THR A 69 -6.55 -3.71 2.87
N ARG A 70 -6.43 -2.58 3.60
CA ARG A 70 -6.27 -2.52 5.05
C ARG A 70 -5.19 -3.48 5.59
N SER A 71 -4.20 -3.79 4.76
CA SER A 71 -3.17 -4.77 5.06
C SER A 71 -1.98 -4.13 5.79
N ARG A 72 -1.94 -4.28 7.11
CA ARG A 72 -0.79 -3.85 7.92
C ARG A 72 0.51 -4.54 7.51
N GLU A 73 0.43 -5.81 7.12
CA GLU A 73 1.61 -6.57 6.69
C GLU A 73 2.20 -6.02 5.39
N LEU A 74 1.35 -5.57 4.46
CA LEU A 74 1.79 -4.93 3.22
C LEU A 74 2.52 -3.62 3.51
N VAL A 75 1.90 -2.73 4.30
CA VAL A 75 2.48 -1.42 4.63
C VAL A 75 3.78 -1.58 5.42
N GLU A 76 3.84 -2.49 6.39
CA GLU A 76 5.06 -2.79 7.14
C GLU A 76 6.15 -3.38 6.22
N CYS A 77 5.80 -4.30 5.31
CA CYS A 77 6.74 -4.81 4.32
C CYS A 77 7.32 -3.68 3.47
N TYR A 78 6.47 -2.76 3.02
CA TYR A 78 6.87 -1.63 2.20
C TYR A 78 7.76 -0.64 2.98
N LYS A 79 7.41 -0.34 4.24
CA LYS A 79 8.20 0.48 5.15
C LYS A 79 9.61 -0.08 5.36
N ASN A 80 9.75 -1.39 5.44
CA ASN A 80 11.06 -2.03 5.58
C ASN A 80 11.98 -1.82 4.37
N LEU A 81 11.43 -1.52 3.18
CA LEU A 81 12.23 -1.18 1.99
C LEU A 81 12.93 0.17 2.11
N MET A 82 12.51 1.07 3.00
CA MET A 82 13.20 2.36 3.23
C MET A 82 14.67 2.17 3.62
N ASN A 83 14.98 1.08 4.33
CA ASN A 83 16.36 0.76 4.71
C ASN A 83 17.19 0.29 3.50
N LYS A 84 16.55 -0.37 2.52
CA LYS A 84 17.18 -0.85 1.29
C LYS A 84 17.39 0.29 0.29
N TYR A 85 16.40 1.18 0.16
CA TYR A 85 16.36 2.29 -0.78
C TYR A 85 16.40 3.64 -0.06
N SER A 86 17.48 3.83 0.71
CA SER A 86 17.59 4.96 1.64
C SER A 86 17.88 6.31 0.97
N GLU A 87 18.41 6.29 -0.26
CA GLU A 87 18.65 7.50 -1.05
C GLU A 87 17.32 8.00 -1.63
N GLU A 88 16.58 7.10 -2.28
CA GLU A 88 15.25 7.32 -2.85
C GLU A 88 14.25 7.75 -1.78
N THR A 89 14.30 7.11 -0.60
CA THR A 89 13.45 7.48 0.54
C THR A 89 13.60 8.95 0.92
N LYS A 90 14.82 9.49 0.86
CA LYS A 90 15.11 10.89 1.21
C LYS A 90 14.76 11.83 0.06
N GLU A 91 15.09 11.45 -1.16
CA GLU A 91 14.88 12.26 -2.36
C GLU A 91 13.39 12.47 -2.64
N TYR A 92 12.59 11.40 -2.54
CA TYR A 92 11.16 11.41 -2.85
C TYR A 92 10.27 11.51 -1.62
N TYR A 93 10.84 11.74 -0.43
CA TYR A 93 10.10 11.90 0.83
C TYR A 93 9.15 10.72 1.16
N ILE A 94 9.52 9.50 0.80
CA ILE A 94 8.66 8.29 0.88
C ILE A 94 8.18 8.00 2.31
N GLY A 95 8.95 8.43 3.33
CA GLY A 95 8.52 8.32 4.72
C GLY A 95 7.17 8.98 4.98
N PHE A 96 6.90 10.13 4.36
CA PHE A 96 5.61 10.82 4.48
C PHE A 96 4.46 10.02 3.84
N CYS A 97 4.70 9.43 2.66
CA CYS A 97 3.71 8.58 2.00
C CYS A 97 3.33 7.36 2.88
N ILE A 98 4.30 6.79 3.59
CA ILE A 98 4.07 5.67 4.51
C ILE A 98 3.28 6.14 5.74
N GLU A 99 3.58 7.31 6.31
CA GLU A 99 2.77 7.89 7.40
C GLU A 99 1.31 8.06 6.97
N CYS A 100 1.06 8.60 5.77
CA CYS A 100 -0.30 8.69 5.22
C CYS A 100 -0.96 7.31 5.07
N ALA A 101 -0.23 6.30 4.61
CA ALA A 101 -0.73 4.94 4.51
C ALA A 101 -1.05 4.32 5.88
N GLU A 102 -0.26 4.62 6.91
CA GLU A 102 -0.49 4.17 8.28
C GLU A 102 -1.77 4.80 8.88
N ASP A 103 -2.07 6.06 8.59
CA ASP A 103 -3.32 6.73 9.03
C ASP A 103 -4.57 5.95 8.56
N PHE A 104 -4.58 5.46 7.32
CA PHE A 104 -5.66 4.61 6.81
C PHE A 104 -5.76 3.24 7.52
N LEU A 105 -4.79 2.85 8.35
CA LEU A 105 -4.83 1.61 9.13
C LEU A 105 -5.29 1.85 10.59
N GLU A 106 -5.27 3.10 11.07
CA GLU A 106 -5.60 3.49 12.44
C GLU A 106 -7.11 3.41 12.75
N ASP A 107 -8.00 3.60 11.77
CA ASP A 107 -9.46 3.50 11.94
C ASP A 107 -9.98 2.10 12.38
N THR A 108 -9.11 1.10 12.52
CA THR A 108 -9.48 -0.28 12.85
C THR A 108 -9.29 -0.64 14.34
N VAL A 109 -8.83 0.28 15.20
CA VAL A 109 -8.60 0.02 16.64
C VAL A 109 -9.73 0.46 17.58
N GLU A 110 -10.80 1.08 17.09
CA GLU A 110 -12.00 1.37 17.90
C GLU A 110 -13.14 0.38 17.60
N ASP A 111 -13.09 -0.84 18.15
CA ASP A 111 -14.27 -1.65 18.61
C ASP A 111 -13.97 -3.16 18.83
N SER A 112 -12.90 -3.52 19.55
CA SER A 112 -12.70 -4.91 20.00
C SER A 112 -12.61 -5.10 21.51
N ASP A 113 -13.07 -4.13 22.32
CA ASP A 113 -13.06 -4.24 23.79
C ASP A 113 -14.42 -3.95 24.47
N SER A 114 -15.54 -4.28 23.81
CA SER A 114 -16.87 -4.33 24.43
C SER A 114 -17.37 -5.77 24.64
N ASN A 115 -16.50 -6.65 25.15
CA ASN A 115 -16.93 -7.94 25.72
C ASN A 115 -16.63 -8.00 27.22
N GLN A 116 -17.23 -7.09 28.00
CA GLN A 116 -17.22 -7.19 29.46
C GLN A 116 -18.62 -7.10 30.06
N GLN A 117 -19.15 -8.29 30.38
CA GLN A 117 -20.11 -8.61 31.45
C GLN A 117 -21.54 -8.01 31.37
N PHE A 118 -22.45 -8.73 30.69
CA PHE A 118 -23.79 -8.94 31.25
C PHE A 118 -23.80 -10.20 32.12
N LYS A 119 -23.48 -10.03 33.40
CA LYS A 119 -23.74 -11.06 34.41
C LYS A 119 -25.25 -11.27 34.53
N LYS A 120 -25.67 -12.50 34.24
CA LYS A 120 -26.98 -13.07 34.55
C LYS A 120 -27.42 -12.72 35.98
N ARG A 121 -28.56 -12.06 36.11
CA ARG A 121 -29.50 -12.17 37.25
C ARG A 121 -30.86 -12.40 36.58
N GLY A 122 -31.49 -13.57 36.64
CA GLY A 122 -31.69 -14.41 37.81
C GLY A 122 -33.04 -14.06 38.42
N LYS A 123 -34.08 -14.75 37.95
CA LYS A 123 -35.47 -14.86 38.47
C LYS A 123 -35.73 -14.30 39.87
N LYS A 124 -36.78 -13.49 40.03
CA LYS A 124 -37.94 -13.84 40.85
C LYS A 124 -39.16 -13.02 40.47
#